data_AF-A0A127SXF2-F1
#
_entry.id   AF-A0A127SXF2-F1
#
_cell.length_a   1.000
_cell.length_b   1.000
_cell.length_c   1.000
_cell.angle_alpha   90.00
_cell.angle_beta   90.00
_cell.angle_gamma   90.00
#
_symmetry.space_group_name_H-M   'P 1'
#
loop_
_entity.id
_entity.type
_entity.pdbx_description
1 polymer ?
#
loop_
_entity_poly.entity_id
_entity_poly.type
_entity_poly.pdbx_seq_one_letter_code
_entity_poly.pdbx_strand_id
1 'polypeptide(L)' 'MNLSLRRSTSALLASSLLLTIGRGATLPFMTIYLSRQYSLSVDLIGYAMTIALTIGVVFSLGFGILADKFDKK' A
#
# COMPACT_ATOMS: atom_id res chain seq x y z
N MET A 1 0.85 23.81 22.72
CA MET A 1 0.83 22.79 21.64
C MET A 1 -0.61 22.72 21.10
N ASN A 2 -0.86 23.23 19.90
CA ASN A 2 -2.20 23.54 19.37
C ASN A 2 -3.12 22.31 19.27
N LEU A 3 -4.39 22.43 19.70
CA LEU A 3 -5.42 21.38 19.66
C LEU A 3 -5.67 20.86 18.23
N SER A 4 -5.57 21.76 17.24
CA SER A 4 -5.63 21.45 15.80
C SER A 4 -4.55 20.45 15.36
N LEU A 5 -3.31 20.64 15.84
CA LEU A 5 -2.16 19.82 15.47
C LEU A 5 -2.35 18.38 15.99
N ARG A 6 -2.82 18.23 17.24
CA ARG A 6 -3.15 16.91 17.82
C ARG A 6 -4.21 16.15 17.00
N ARG A 7 -5.24 16.85 16.51
CA ARG A 7 -6.32 16.24 15.71
C ARG A 7 -5.82 15.78 14.34
N SER A 8 -5.00 16.60 13.67
CA SER A 8 -4.34 16.23 12.40
C SER A 8 -3.36 15.08 12.56
N THR A 9 -2.53 15.06 13.61
CA THR A 9 -1.62 13.94 13.87
C THR A 9 -2.39 12.66 14.16
N SER A 10 -3.47 12.71 14.96
CA SER A 10 -4.31 11.53 15.19
C SER A 10 -5.00 11.02 13.92
N ALA A 11 -5.42 11.93 13.02
CA ALA A 11 -6.04 11.56 11.76
C ALA A 11 -5.03 10.91 10.81
N LEU A 12 -3.84 11.49 10.66
CA LEU A 12 -2.76 10.94 9.83
C LEU A 12 -2.33 9.55 10.33
N LEU A 13 -2.19 9.38 11.64
CA LEU A 13 -1.85 8.10 12.26
C LEU A 13 -2.96 7.06 12.08
N ALA A 14 -4.22 7.45 12.26
CA ALA A 14 -5.36 6.57 12.04
C ALA A 14 -5.45 6.14 10.57
N SER A 15 -5.23 7.06 9.62
CA SER A 15 -5.18 6.76 8.19
C SER A 15 -4.02 5.82 7.86
N SER A 16 -2.80 6.07 8.34
CA SER A 16 -1.66 5.18 8.08
C SER A 16 -1.88 3.79 8.67
N LEU A 17 -2.51 3.69 9.84
CA LEU A 17 -2.85 2.42 10.48
C LEU A 17 -3.87 1.65 9.66
N LEU A 18 -4.97 2.30 9.26
CA LEU A 18 -6.00 1.72 8.40
C LEU A 18 -5.42 1.24 7.07
N LEU A 19 -4.56 2.05 6.43
CA LEU A 19 -3.87 1.66 5.19
C LEU A 19 -2.93 0.47 5.41
N THR A 20 -2.23 0.41 6.54
CA THR A 20 -1.30 -0.68 6.86
C THR A 20 -2.05 -1.99 7.08
N ILE A 21 -3.14 -1.95 7.85
CA ILE A 21 -4.01 -3.12 8.08
C ILE A 21 -4.67 -3.56 6.77
N GLY A 22 -5.19 -2.61 5.98
CA GLY A 22 -5.79 -2.89 4.67
C GLY A 22 -4.80 -3.60 3.75
N ARG A 23 -3.58 -3.09 3.62
CA ARG A 23 -2.52 -3.76 2.82
C ARG A 23 -2.15 -5.14 3.37
N GLY A 24 -2.01 -5.27 4.68
CA GLY A 24 -1.67 -6.55 5.32
C GLY A 24 -2.73 -7.63 5.16
N ALA A 25 -4.02 -7.25 5.19
CA ALA A 25 -5.13 -8.18 5.00
C ALA A 25 -5.41 -8.48 3.51
N THR A 26 -5.32 -7.48 2.63
CA THR A 26 -5.66 -7.66 1.21
C THR A 26 -4.73 -8.64 0.49
N LEU A 27 -3.42 -8.64 0.77
CA LEU A 27 -2.47 -9.53 0.09
C LEU A 27 -2.77 -11.04 0.31
N PRO A 28 -2.99 -11.54 1.54
CA PRO A 28 -3.37 -12.94 1.76
C PRO A 28 -4.79 -13.25 1.28
N PHE A 29 -5.78 -12.37 1.49
CA PHE A 29 -7.14 -12.63 1.00
C PHE A 29 -7.23 -12.67 -0.52
N MET A 30 -6.48 -11.82 -1.23
CA MET A 30 -6.42 -11.84 -2.69
C MET A 30 -5.77 -13.12 -3.20
N THR A 31 -4.68 -13.58 -2.55
CA THR A 31 -4.03 -14.87 -2.84
C THR A 31 -4.98 -16.04 -2.64
N ILE A 32 -5.69 -16.08 -1.52
CA ILE A 32 -6.69 -17.12 -1.22
C ILE A 32 -7.81 -17.09 -2.26
N TYR A 33 -8.31 -15.90 -2.62
CA TYR A 33 -9.38 -15.75 -3.61
C TYR A 33 -8.95 -16.25 -5.00
N LEU A 34 -7.78 -15.84 -5.49
CA LEU A 34 -7.24 -16.26 -6.77
C LEU A 34 -6.97 -17.77 -6.81
N SER A 35 -6.45 -18.34 -5.73
CA SER A 35 -6.22 -19.78 -5.63
C SER A 35 -7.53 -20.59 -5.55
N ARG A 36 -8.55 -20.09 -4.85
CA ARG A 36 -9.85 -20.79 -4.66
C ARG A 36 -10.79 -20.66 -5.86
N GLN A 37 -10.89 -19.47 -6.46
CA GLN A 37 -11.85 -19.19 -7.53
C GLN A 37 -11.30 -19.50 -8.93
N TYR A 38 -10.00 -19.28 -9.14
CA TYR A 38 -9.35 -19.48 -10.45
C TYR A 38 -8.44 -20.71 -10.50
N SER A 39 -8.33 -21.48 -9.39
CA SER A 39 -7.42 -22.63 -9.26
C SER A 39 -5.97 -22.33 -9.67
N LEU A 40 -5.57 -21.06 -9.57
CA LEU A 40 -4.22 -20.64 -9.93
C LEU A 40 -3.22 -21.25 -8.95
N SER A 41 -2.13 -21.80 -9.49
CA SER A 41 -1.04 -22.30 -8.66
C SER A 41 -0.46 -21.15 -7.82
N VAL A 42 -0.18 -21.45 -6.55
CA VAL A 42 0.36 -20.48 -5.59
C VAL A 42 1.68 -19.88 -6.09
N ASP A 43 2.46 -20.65 -6.86
CA ASP A 43 3.70 -20.18 -7.49
C ASP A 43 3.44 -18.99 -8.43
N LEU A 44 2.41 -19.08 -9.27
CA LEU A 44 2.11 -18.06 -10.28
C LEU A 44 1.58 -16.77 -9.64
N ILE A 45 0.80 -16.92 -8.57
CA ILE A 45 0.34 -15.79 -7.74
C ILE A 45 1.55 -15.15 -7.05
N GLY A 46 2.47 -15.95 -6.51
CA GLY A 46 3.71 -15.48 -5.91
C GLY A 46 4.54 -14.63 -6.87
N TYR A 47 4.79 -15.11 -8.09
CA TYR A 47 5.50 -14.35 -9.12
C TYR A 47 4.81 -13.03 -9.46
N ALA A 48 3.49 -13.06 -9.67
CA ALA A 48 2.72 -11.85 -9.97
C ALA A 48 2.79 -10.82 -8.83
N MET A 49 2.68 -11.27 -7.59
CA MET A 49 2.73 -10.42 -6.40
C MET A 49 4.11 -9.78 -6.22
N THR A 50 5.19 -10.56 -6.39
CA THR A 50 6.55 -10.02 -6.33
C THR A 50 6.78 -8.97 -7.40
N ILE A 51 6.41 -9.24 -8.66
CA ILE A 51 6.56 -8.27 -9.76
C ILE A 51 5.74 -7.00 -9.48
N ALA A 52 4.49 -7.15 -9.07
CA ALA A 52 3.61 -6.02 -8.76
C ALA A 52 4.18 -5.15 -7.62
N LEU A 53 4.70 -5.77 -6.56
CA LEU A 53 5.32 -5.08 -5.42
C LEU A 53 6.63 -4.40 -5.84
N THR A 54 7.49 -5.07 -6.60
CA THR A 54 8.74 -4.49 -7.09
C THR A 54 8.49 -3.27 -7.97
N ILE A 55 7.54 -3.36 -8.92
CA ILE A 55 7.14 -2.21 -9.74
C ILE A 55 6.56 -1.10 -8.85
N GLY A 56 5.69 -1.44 -7.90
CA GLY A 56 5.11 -0.50 -6.95
C GLY A 56 6.14 0.27 -6.14
N VAL A 57 7.22 -0.38 -5.69
CA VAL A 57 8.33 0.27 -4.97
C VAL A 57 9.10 1.22 -5.88
N VAL A 58 9.44 0.79 -7.10
CA VAL A 58 10.14 1.66 -8.07
C VAL A 58 9.29 2.89 -8.42
N PHE A 59 7.99 2.70 -8.64
CA PHE A 59 7.06 3.80 -8.86
C PHE A 59 6.92 4.71 -7.63
N SER A 60 6.90 4.16 -6.42
CA SER A 60 6.83 4.95 -5.19
C SER A 60 8.03 5.90 -5.05
N LEU A 61 9.23 5.45 -5.44
CA LEU A 61 10.42 6.30 -5.45
C LEU A 61 10.29 7.42 -6.49
N GLY A 62 9.84 7.09 -7.71
CA GLY A 62 9.62 8.07 -8.77
C GLY A 62 8.56 9.12 -8.43
N PHE A 63 7.41 8.69 -7.91
CA PHE A 63 6.34 9.59 -7.47
C PHE A 63 6.71 10.38 -6.22
N GLY A 64 7.58 9.85 -5.34
CA GLY A 64 8.11 10.60 -4.20
C GLY A 64 8.89 11.84 -4.65
N ILE A 65 9.76 11.68 -5.64
CA ILE A 65 10.52 12.80 -6.23
C ILE A 65 9.60 13.78 -6.97
N LEU A 66 8.56 13.26 -7.63
CA LEU A 66 7.58 14.10 -8.31
C LEU A 66 6.76 14.92 -7.32
N ALA A 67 6.26 14.30 -6.24
CA ALA A 67 5.51 14.97 -5.19
C ALA A 67 6.33 16.07 -4.50
N ASP A 68 7.62 15.84 -4.27
CA ASP A 68 8.55 16.83 -3.70
C ASP A 68 8.73 18.07 -4.61
N LYS A 69 8.65 17.88 -5.94
CA LYS A 69 8.62 19.00 -6.90
C LYS A 69 7.30 19.76 -6.90
N PHE A 70 6.17 19.14 -6.53
CA PHE A 70 4.84 19.76 -6.50
C PHE A 70 4.52 20.45 -5.16
N ASP A 71 5.11 20.02 -4.05
CA ASP A 71 4.90 20.62 -2.71
C ASP A 71 5.54 22.02 -2.57
N LYS A 72 6.35 22.44 -3.56
CA LYS A 72 7.07 23.71 -3.55
C LYS A 72 6.22 24.93 -3.96
N LYS A 73 4.91 24.92 -3.71
CA LYS A 73 3.98 25.99 -4.07
C LYS A 73 3.29 26.61 -2.86
#